data_AF-A0A2Y9R7T8-F1
#
_entry.id   AF-A0A2Y9R7T8-F1
#
_cell.length_a   1.000
_cell.length_b   1.000
_cell.length_c   1.000
_cell.angle_alpha   90.00
_cell.angle_beta   90.00
_cell.angle_gamma   90.00
#
_symmetry.space_group_name_H-M   'P 1'
#
loop_
_entity.id
_entity.type
_entity.pdbx_description
1 polymer ?
#
loop_
_entity_poly.entity_id
_entity_poly.type
_entity_poly.pdbx_seq_one_letter_code
_entity_poly.pdbx_strand_id
1 'polypeptide(L)'
;MLSTVGSFLQEIQNEDKGVNTVAVFTADGSKIPASTLMGILLMNDFKLVINKITYDVQCPKQEKLSSEHATEMETMMSLVHRLFTAIHFDEYRKKKENHLLEKIDRLKKQLQPLEQLKARVEGRCEASISRLLWTGLALLSVQGGALAWLTWWVYSWDIMEPVTYFITFANTMVFFAYFLVTRQDYTYSAVSGRQFLHFFYKKSKRDHFDVEQYNKLKDDLDEAKEALKRLRHILYFRLPVEELNDKS
;
A
#
# COMPACT_ATOMS: atom_id res chain seq x y z
N MET A 1 -16.80 23.25 -10.16
CA MET A 1 -16.42 22.53 -11.38
C MET A 1 -16.23 23.57 -12.47
N LEU A 2 -15.03 23.67 -13.04
CA LEU A 2 -14.75 24.62 -14.12
C LEU A 2 -15.15 23.95 -15.44
N SER A 3 -16.27 24.35 -16.02
CA SER A 3 -16.68 23.89 -17.35
C SER A 3 -15.76 24.50 -18.41
N THR A 4 -15.27 23.65 -19.31
CA THR A 4 -14.43 24.04 -20.44
C THR A 4 -15.25 24.02 -21.72
N VAL A 5 -14.80 24.75 -22.74
CA VAL A 5 -15.43 24.68 -24.07
C VAL A 5 -15.39 23.25 -24.60
N GLY A 6 -14.33 22.49 -24.32
CA GLY A 6 -14.22 21.07 -24.68
C GLY A 6 -15.29 20.19 -24.03
N SER A 7 -15.53 20.33 -22.72
CA SER A 7 -16.59 19.57 -22.05
C SER A 7 -17.98 19.94 -22.57
N PHE A 8 -18.21 21.21 -22.88
CA PHE A 8 -19.48 21.68 -23.46
C PHE A 8 -19.72 21.14 -24.87
N LEU A 9 -18.71 21.15 -25.73
CA LEU A 9 -18.80 20.56 -27.07
C LEU A 9 -19.07 19.06 -27.01
N GLN A 10 -18.48 18.37 -26.02
CA GLN A 10 -18.70 16.96 -25.79
C GLN A 10 -20.13 16.67 -25.27
N GLU A 11 -20.67 17.53 -24.42
CA GLU A 11 -22.07 17.45 -23.96
C GLU A 11 -23.06 17.60 -25.12
N ILE A 12 -22.87 18.60 -26.00
CA ILE A 12 -23.71 18.78 -27.20
C ILE A 12 -23.69 17.53 -28.09
N GLN A 13 -22.51 16.95 -28.30
CA GLN A 13 -22.36 15.75 -29.12
C GLN A 13 -22.95 14.50 -28.48
N ASN A 14 -22.96 14.43 -27.14
CA ASN A 14 -23.58 13.34 -26.40
C ASN A 14 -25.11 13.46 -26.35
N GLU A 15 -25.64 14.68 -26.36
CA GLU A 15 -27.08 14.96 -26.30
C GLU A 15 -27.78 14.66 -27.63
N ASP A 16 -27.16 15.00 -28.76
CA ASP A 16 -27.69 14.67 -30.08
C ASP A 16 -26.65 13.95 -30.97
N LYS A 17 -26.93 12.68 -31.25
CA LYS A 17 -26.11 11.83 -32.13
C LYS A 17 -26.16 12.24 -33.60
N GLY A 18 -27.07 13.13 -33.99
CA GLY A 18 -27.13 13.73 -35.33
C GLY A 18 -26.05 14.81 -35.56
N VAL A 19 -25.30 15.18 -34.52
CA VAL A 19 -24.29 16.23 -34.58
C VAL A 19 -22.90 15.65 -34.85
N ASN A 20 -22.42 15.83 -36.10
CA ASN A 20 -21.13 15.29 -36.57
C ASN A 20 -19.98 16.29 -36.43
N THR A 21 -20.25 17.60 -36.41
CA THR A 21 -19.21 18.62 -36.32
C THR A 21 -19.69 19.81 -35.50
N VAL A 22 -19.03 20.06 -34.37
CA VAL A 22 -19.27 21.23 -33.51
C VAL A 22 -17.96 21.97 -33.29
N ALA A 23 -17.96 23.28 -33.50
CA ALA A 23 -16.82 24.13 -33.21
C ALA A 23 -17.28 25.52 -32.78
N VAL A 24 -16.51 26.14 -31.89
CA VAL A 24 -16.72 27.51 -31.44
C VAL A 24 -15.70 28.43 -32.10
N PHE A 25 -16.16 29.55 -32.62
CA PHE A 25 -15.35 30.59 -33.24
C PHE A 25 -15.59 31.93 -32.56
N THR A 26 -14.56 32.77 -32.51
CA THR A 26 -14.70 34.17 -32.09
C THR A 26 -15.40 34.99 -33.17
N ALA A 27 -15.92 36.18 -32.82
CA ALA A 27 -16.52 37.12 -33.77
C ALA A 27 -15.64 37.38 -35.02
N ASP A 28 -14.31 37.38 -34.83
CA ASP A 28 -13.27 37.57 -35.86
C ASP A 28 -12.95 36.33 -36.71
N GLY A 29 -13.59 35.18 -36.45
CA GLY A 29 -13.44 33.94 -37.23
C GLY A 29 -12.28 33.03 -36.80
N SER A 30 -11.57 33.33 -35.71
CA SER A 30 -10.57 32.44 -35.12
C SER A 30 -11.21 31.31 -34.31
N LYS A 31 -10.64 30.10 -34.41
CA LYS A 31 -11.14 28.91 -33.68
C LYS A 31 -10.72 28.98 -32.21
N ILE A 32 -11.68 28.77 -31.30
CA ILE A 32 -11.42 28.78 -29.86
C ILE A 32 -10.93 27.39 -29.40
N PRO A 33 -9.85 27.30 -28.61
CA PRO A 33 -9.35 26.04 -28.08
C PRO A 33 -10.35 25.34 -27.14
N ALA A 34 -10.35 24.01 -27.16
CA ALA A 34 -11.17 23.20 -26.25
C ALA A 34 -10.78 23.35 -24.76
N SER A 35 -9.57 23.84 -24.47
CA SER A 35 -9.09 24.13 -23.12
C SER A 35 -9.55 25.47 -22.56
N THR A 36 -10.19 26.32 -23.37
CA THR A 36 -10.69 27.62 -22.91
C THR A 36 -11.80 27.41 -21.88
N LEU A 37 -11.76 28.18 -20.79
CA LEU A 37 -12.80 28.16 -19.76
C LEU A 37 -14.08 28.80 -20.27
N MET A 38 -15.24 28.21 -19.93
CA MET A 38 -16.54 28.74 -20.33
C MET A 38 -16.76 30.18 -19.85
N GLY A 39 -16.25 30.52 -18.66
CA GLY A 39 -16.33 31.87 -18.12
C GLY A 39 -15.62 32.93 -18.98
N ILE A 40 -14.57 32.57 -19.73
CA ILE A 40 -13.84 33.48 -20.64
C ILE A 40 -14.60 33.60 -21.96
N LEU A 41 -15.18 32.50 -22.45
CA LEU A 41 -15.98 32.49 -23.68
C LEU A 41 -17.21 33.41 -23.54
N LEU A 42 -17.91 33.32 -22.41
CA LEU A 42 -19.13 34.10 -22.14
C LEU A 42 -18.89 35.60 -21.91
N MET A 43 -17.63 36.07 -21.87
CA MET A 43 -17.34 37.50 -21.78
C MET A 43 -17.52 38.23 -23.11
N ASN A 44 -17.44 37.50 -24.23
CA ASN A 44 -17.52 38.04 -25.58
C ASN A 44 -18.59 37.29 -26.39
N ASP A 45 -19.08 37.93 -27.45
CA ASP A 45 -19.94 37.27 -28.42
C ASP A 45 -19.15 36.23 -29.22
N PHE A 46 -19.76 35.08 -29.49
CA PHE A 46 -19.11 33.98 -30.18
C PHE A 46 -20.05 33.30 -31.18
N LYS A 47 -19.46 32.65 -32.18
CA LYS A 47 -20.17 31.90 -33.20
C LYS A 47 -20.06 30.41 -32.95
N LEU A 48 -21.20 29.74 -32.83
CA LEU A 48 -21.28 28.29 -32.68
C LEU A 48 -21.61 27.67 -34.04
N VAL A 49 -20.75 26.79 -34.54
CA VAL A 49 -20.97 26.08 -35.80
C VAL A 49 -21.36 24.64 -35.51
N ILE A 50 -22.59 24.26 -35.89
CA ILE A 50 -23.12 22.89 -35.77
C ILE A 50 -23.45 22.38 -37.17
N ASN A 51 -22.83 21.27 -37.61
CA ASN A 51 -23.15 20.63 -38.90
C ASN A 51 -23.19 21.59 -40.11
N LYS A 52 -22.32 22.61 -40.12
CA LYS A 52 -22.21 23.71 -41.12
C LYS A 52 -23.20 24.87 -40.96
N ILE A 53 -24.10 24.84 -39.99
CA ILE A 53 -24.96 25.97 -39.62
C ILE A 53 -24.21 26.83 -38.61
N THR A 54 -24.14 28.13 -38.85
CA THR A 54 -23.47 29.09 -37.96
C THR A 54 -24.52 29.83 -37.15
N TYR A 55 -24.44 29.73 -35.83
CA TYR A 55 -25.28 30.44 -34.88
C TYR A 55 -24.47 31.56 -34.24
N ASP A 56 -24.99 32.78 -34.28
CA ASP A 56 -24.37 33.92 -33.61
C ASP A 56 -24.95 34.04 -32.20
N VAL A 57 -24.11 33.84 -31.18
CA VAL A 57 -24.53 33.84 -29.78
C VAL A 57 -24.10 35.15 -29.15
N GLN A 58 -25.10 35.99 -28.87
CA GLN A 58 -24.92 37.22 -28.11
C GLN A 58 -24.93 36.92 -26.62
N CYS A 59 -23.81 37.17 -25.96
CA CYS A 59 -23.68 36.93 -24.54
C CYS A 59 -24.23 38.14 -23.77
N PRO A 60 -25.13 37.94 -22.78
CA PRO A 60 -25.57 39.02 -21.93
C PRO A 60 -24.36 39.56 -21.16
N LYS A 61 -24.05 40.84 -21.34
CA LYS A 61 -23.01 41.52 -20.56
C LYS A 61 -23.43 41.47 -19.10
N GLN A 62 -22.62 40.83 -18.26
CA GLN A 62 -22.90 40.76 -16.83
C GLN A 62 -23.05 42.18 -16.28
N GLU A 63 -24.25 42.50 -15.79
CA GLU A 63 -24.47 43.68 -14.98
C GLU A 63 -23.53 43.60 -13.78
N LYS A 64 -22.71 44.63 -13.60
CA LYS A 64 -21.88 44.77 -12.41
C LYS A 64 -22.83 44.96 -11.22
N LEU A 65 -23.19 43.86 -10.56
CA LEU A 65 -23.81 43.88 -9.24
C LEU A 65 -22.99 44.81 -8.35
N SER A 66 -23.67 45.72 -7.65
CA SER A 66 -23.05 46.66 -6.71
C SER A 66 -22.10 45.91 -5.78
N SER A 67 -20.87 46.40 -5.66
CA SER A 67 -19.75 45.77 -4.95
C SER A 67 -20.12 45.28 -3.54
N GLU A 68 -21.02 45.98 -2.84
CA GLU A 68 -21.48 45.58 -1.50
C GLU A 68 -22.38 44.33 -1.54
N HIS A 69 -23.36 44.29 -2.45
CA HIS A 69 -24.30 43.17 -2.56
C HIS A 69 -23.60 41.88 -3.05
N ALA A 70 -22.55 42.01 -3.86
CA ALA A 70 -21.71 40.88 -4.25
C ALA A 70 -20.99 40.27 -3.02
N THR A 71 -20.42 41.10 -2.15
CA THR A 71 -19.74 40.64 -0.94
C THR A 71 -20.69 39.97 0.06
N GLU A 72 -21.90 40.51 0.25
CA GLU A 72 -22.90 39.89 1.13
C GLU A 72 -23.35 38.51 0.59
N MET A 73 -23.61 38.41 -0.72
CA MET A 73 -24.00 37.13 -1.32
C MET A 73 -22.89 36.09 -1.28
N GLU A 74 -21.62 36.49 -1.46
CA GLU A 74 -20.46 35.62 -1.27
C GLU A 74 -20.35 35.11 0.17
N THR A 75 -20.58 35.98 1.16
CA THR A 75 -20.57 35.56 2.57
C THR A 75 -21.69 34.56 2.85
N MET A 76 -22.91 34.79 2.34
CA MET A 76 -24.03 33.87 2.49
C MET A 76 -23.75 32.52 1.81
N MET A 77 -23.21 32.55 0.59
CA MET A 77 -22.80 31.33 -0.13
C MET A 77 -21.70 30.57 0.62
N SER A 78 -20.74 31.27 1.24
CA SER A 78 -19.69 30.63 2.04
C SER A 78 -20.26 29.96 3.31
N LEU A 79 -21.26 30.57 3.96
CA LEU A 79 -21.92 30.01 5.13
C LEU A 79 -22.75 28.78 4.77
N VAL A 80 -23.55 28.86 3.70
CA VAL A 80 -24.32 27.73 3.17
C VAL A 80 -23.37 26.60 2.77
N HIS A 81 -22.26 26.91 2.11
CA HIS A 81 -21.26 25.90 1.74
C HIS A 81 -20.62 25.25 2.96
N ARG A 82 -20.27 26.02 4.01
CA ARG A 82 -19.76 25.48 5.28
C ARG A 82 -20.79 24.56 5.95
N LEU A 83 -22.06 24.95 5.94
CA LEU A 83 -23.15 24.21 6.58
C LEU A 83 -23.48 22.93 5.80
N PHE A 84 -23.55 23.02 4.46
CA PHE A 84 -23.67 21.87 3.57
C PHE A 84 -22.50 20.88 3.76
N THR A 85 -21.28 21.41 3.86
CA THR A 85 -20.08 20.60 4.11
C THR A 85 -20.13 19.95 5.49
N ALA A 86 -20.66 20.63 6.51
CA ALA A 86 -20.80 20.10 7.87
C ALA A 86 -21.86 19.00 7.97
N ILE A 87 -23.02 19.18 7.31
CA ILE A 87 -24.12 18.20 7.31
C ILE A 87 -23.75 16.94 6.53
N HIS A 88 -23.12 17.07 5.36
CA HIS A 88 -22.70 15.92 4.55
C HIS A 88 -21.33 15.35 4.97
N PHE A 89 -20.70 15.89 6.02
CA PHE A 89 -19.37 15.47 6.45
C PHE A 89 -19.36 14.00 6.91
N ASP A 90 -20.34 13.58 7.70
CA ASP A 90 -20.32 12.26 8.32
C ASP A 90 -20.64 11.12 7.37
N GLU A 91 -21.58 11.29 6.45
CA GLU A 91 -21.84 10.28 5.41
C GLU A 91 -20.65 10.11 4.47
N TYR A 92 -20.03 11.22 4.05
CA TYR A 92 -18.86 11.19 3.19
C TYR A 92 -17.66 10.52 3.89
N ARG A 93 -17.48 10.79 5.19
CA ARG A 93 -16.43 10.18 6.01
C ARG A 93 -16.65 8.70 6.20
N LYS A 94 -17.87 8.28 6.54
CA LYS A 94 -18.21 6.87 6.75
C LYS A 94 -18.01 6.07 5.47
N LYS A 95 -18.42 6.64 4.32
CA LYS A 95 -18.11 6.06 3.00
C LYS A 95 -16.60 5.95 2.75
N LYS A 96 -15.81 6.97 3.10
CA LYS A 96 -14.36 6.96 2.93
C LYS A 96 -13.66 5.97 3.86
N GLU A 97 -14.07 5.85 5.12
CA GLU A 97 -13.56 4.86 6.07
C GLU A 97 -13.89 3.45 5.61
N ASN A 98 -15.14 3.19 5.20
CA ASN A 98 -15.55 1.89 4.67
C ASN A 98 -14.76 1.52 3.41
N HIS A 99 -14.55 2.47 2.49
CA HIS A 99 -13.75 2.24 1.29
C HIS A 99 -12.28 1.92 1.63
N LEU A 100 -11.70 2.60 2.64
CA LEU A 100 -10.34 2.29 3.12
C LEU A 100 -10.27 0.91 3.78
N LEU A 101 -11.26 0.54 4.59
CA LEU A 101 -11.35 -0.79 5.21
C LEU A 101 -11.49 -1.89 4.15
N GLU A 102 -12.35 -1.71 3.16
CA GLU A 102 -12.48 -2.65 2.03
C GLU A 102 -11.17 -2.79 1.26
N LYS A 103 -10.45 -1.68 1.02
CA LYS A 103 -9.13 -1.73 0.38
C LYS A 103 -8.15 -2.53 1.24
N ILE A 104 -8.09 -2.28 2.55
CA ILE A 104 -7.22 -3.02 3.48
C ILE A 104 -7.57 -4.52 3.48
N ASP A 105 -8.85 -4.88 3.54
CA ASP A 105 -9.28 -6.28 3.55
C ASP A 105 -8.94 -7.00 2.24
N ARG A 106 -9.12 -6.33 1.09
CA ARG A 106 -8.70 -6.88 -0.22
C ARG A 106 -7.19 -7.11 -0.27
N LEU A 107 -6.40 -6.12 0.14
CA LEU A 107 -4.94 -6.22 0.18
C LEU A 107 -4.49 -7.32 1.15
N LYS A 108 -5.09 -7.40 2.34
CA LYS A 108 -4.80 -8.44 3.33
C LYS A 108 -5.13 -9.84 2.82
N LYS A 109 -6.26 -10.00 2.11
CA LYS A 109 -6.66 -11.28 1.52
C LYS A 109 -5.69 -11.74 0.43
N GLN A 110 -5.15 -10.80 -0.35
CA GLN A 110 -4.09 -11.07 -1.33
C GLN A 110 -2.74 -11.39 -0.66
N LEU A 111 -2.47 -10.81 0.51
CA LEU A 111 -1.24 -11.06 1.29
C LEU A 111 -1.26 -12.42 2.05
N GLN A 112 -2.44 -12.88 2.45
CA GLN A 112 -2.66 -14.10 3.23
C GLN A 112 -1.97 -15.37 2.66
N PRO A 113 -2.03 -15.70 1.36
CA PRO A 113 -1.34 -16.87 0.83
C PRO A 113 0.20 -16.76 0.93
N LEU A 114 0.75 -15.55 0.89
CA LEU A 114 2.19 -15.33 1.07
C LEU A 114 2.63 -15.54 2.52
N GLU A 115 1.83 -15.06 3.47
CA GLU A 115 2.07 -15.28 4.90
C GLU A 115 1.99 -16.77 5.26
N GLN A 116 1.05 -17.52 4.67
CA GLN A 116 0.95 -18.97 4.86
C GLN A 116 2.18 -19.71 4.31
N LEU A 117 2.71 -19.27 3.16
CA LEU A 117 3.94 -19.84 2.60
C LEU A 117 5.14 -19.54 3.51
N LYS A 118 5.23 -18.33 4.08
CA LYS A 118 6.27 -17.97 5.05
C LYS A 118 6.21 -18.87 6.29
N ALA A 119 5.04 -19.00 6.92
CA ALA A 119 4.85 -19.83 8.10
C ALA A 119 5.19 -21.31 7.84
N ARG A 120 4.84 -21.83 6.65
CA ARG A 120 5.20 -23.20 6.25
C ARG A 120 6.71 -23.40 6.10
N VAL A 121 7.45 -22.39 5.63
CA VAL A 121 8.91 -22.47 5.51
C VAL A 121 9.56 -22.40 6.89
N GLU A 122 9.12 -21.48 7.75
CA GLU A 122 9.62 -21.33 9.11
C GLU A 122 9.44 -22.62 9.92
N GLY A 123 8.25 -23.23 9.88
CA GLY A 123 7.98 -24.48 10.59
C GLY A 123 8.82 -25.67 10.07
N ARG A 124 9.15 -25.71 8.77
CA ARG A 124 10.03 -26.76 8.23
C ARG A 124 11.49 -26.60 8.64
N CYS A 125 11.95 -25.36 8.79
CA CYS A 125 13.29 -25.08 9.30
C CYS A 125 13.42 -25.47 10.78
N GLU A 126 12.46 -25.09 11.63
CA GLU A 126 12.45 -25.45 13.05
C GLU A 126 12.44 -26.96 13.29
N ALA A 127 11.62 -27.70 12.53
CA ALA A 127 11.57 -29.16 12.61
C ALA A 127 12.89 -29.81 12.12
N SER A 128 13.59 -29.20 11.17
CA SER A 128 14.86 -29.72 10.65
C SER A 128 16.02 -29.42 11.61
N ILE A 129 16.04 -28.24 12.21
CA ILE A 129 17.00 -27.88 13.27
C ILE A 129 16.83 -28.80 14.48
N SER A 130 15.59 -28.99 14.93
CA SER A 130 15.29 -29.91 16.04
C SER A 130 15.80 -31.32 15.73
N ARG A 131 15.53 -31.84 14.52
CA ARG A 131 16.04 -33.16 14.11
C ARG A 131 17.57 -33.22 14.10
N LEU A 132 18.25 -32.19 13.58
CA LEU A 132 19.71 -32.13 13.59
C LEU A 132 20.28 -32.09 15.01
N LEU A 133 19.68 -31.30 15.91
CA LEU A 133 20.08 -31.23 17.32
C LEU A 133 19.92 -32.58 18.02
N TRP A 134 18.79 -33.26 17.83
CA TRP A 134 18.56 -34.60 18.37
C TRP A 134 19.52 -35.64 17.80
N THR A 135 19.84 -35.55 16.49
CA THR A 135 20.81 -36.45 15.83
C THR A 135 22.22 -36.21 16.36
N GLY A 136 22.63 -34.95 16.55
CA GLY A 136 23.91 -34.58 17.15
C GLY A 136 24.02 -35.04 18.60
N LEU A 137 22.95 -34.90 19.39
CA LEU A 137 22.90 -35.38 20.77
C LEU A 137 23.03 -36.90 20.86
N ALA A 138 22.33 -37.64 19.98
CA ALA A 138 22.44 -39.09 19.91
C ALA A 138 23.86 -39.54 19.53
N LEU A 139 24.48 -38.89 18.55
CA LEU A 139 25.84 -39.20 18.11
C LEU A 139 26.87 -38.95 19.22
N LEU A 140 26.78 -37.82 19.93
CA LEU A 140 27.64 -37.52 21.08
C LEU A 140 27.45 -38.51 22.23
N SER A 141 26.21 -38.94 22.48
CA SER A 141 25.90 -39.94 23.51
C SER A 141 26.52 -41.31 23.17
N VAL A 142 26.37 -41.77 21.92
CA VAL A 142 26.99 -43.03 21.45
C VAL A 142 28.52 -42.94 21.50
N GLN A 143 29.09 -41.80 21.09
CA GLN A 143 30.52 -41.57 21.14
C GLN A 143 31.07 -41.63 22.57
N GLY A 144 30.38 -41.00 23.52
CA GLY A 144 30.74 -41.06 24.95
C GLY A 144 30.63 -42.48 25.52
N GLY A 145 29.57 -43.21 25.17
CA GLY A 145 29.39 -44.60 25.59
C GLY A 145 30.44 -45.56 25.02
N ALA A 146 30.80 -45.40 23.75
CA ALA A 146 31.85 -46.21 23.11
C ALA A 146 33.22 -45.97 23.73
N LEU A 147 33.57 -44.71 24.02
CA LEU A 147 34.79 -44.36 24.74
C LEU A 147 34.81 -44.96 26.15
N ALA A 148 33.71 -44.83 26.89
CA ALA A 148 33.58 -45.40 28.23
C ALA A 148 33.75 -46.94 28.23
N TRP A 149 33.13 -47.62 27.27
CA TRP A 149 33.26 -49.08 27.13
C TRP A 149 34.70 -49.49 26.78
N LEU A 150 35.35 -48.81 25.82
CA LEU A 150 36.74 -49.05 25.45
C LEU A 150 37.71 -48.84 26.63
N THR A 151 37.49 -47.79 27.44
CA THR A 151 38.35 -47.46 28.59
C THR A 151 38.21 -48.44 29.76
N TRP A 152 37.08 -49.13 29.90
CA TRP A 152 36.86 -50.07 31.02
C TRP A 152 37.09 -51.53 30.66
N TRP A 153 36.85 -51.94 29.41
CA TRP A 153 36.88 -53.36 29.02
C TRP A 153 38.10 -53.75 28.17
N VAL A 154 38.70 -52.82 27.40
CA VAL A 154 39.64 -53.21 26.33
C VAL A 154 41.01 -52.54 26.45
N TYR A 155 41.08 -51.24 26.80
CA TYR A 155 42.33 -50.48 26.83
C TYR A 155 42.48 -49.68 28.12
N SER A 156 43.67 -49.68 28.72
CA SER A 156 44.02 -48.78 29.82
C SER A 156 44.00 -47.32 29.36
N TRP A 157 43.64 -46.42 30.28
CA TRP A 157 43.44 -44.98 30.03
C TRP A 157 44.62 -44.28 29.32
N ASP A 158 45.84 -44.74 29.56
CA ASP A 158 47.10 -44.25 28.96
C ASP A 158 47.13 -44.34 27.41
N ILE A 159 46.47 -45.35 26.83
CA ILE A 159 46.38 -45.51 25.37
C ILE A 159 45.24 -44.66 24.77
N MET A 160 44.21 -44.33 25.57
CA MET A 160 43.02 -43.61 25.14
C MET A 160 43.16 -42.08 25.23
N GLU A 161 44.09 -41.59 26.04
CA GLU A 161 44.38 -40.15 26.19
C GLU A 161 44.57 -39.45 24.82
N PRO A 162 45.52 -39.83 23.95
CA PRO A 162 45.71 -39.17 22.66
C PRO A 162 44.50 -39.32 21.72
N VAL A 163 43.81 -40.45 21.77
CA VAL A 163 42.64 -40.74 20.90
C VAL A 163 41.48 -39.81 21.23
N THR A 164 41.20 -39.57 22.51
CA THR A 164 40.14 -38.66 22.94
C THR A 164 40.43 -37.20 22.59
N TYR A 165 41.70 -36.78 22.63
CA TYR A 165 42.12 -35.46 22.16
C TYR A 165 41.85 -35.26 20.66
N PHE A 166 42.24 -36.22 19.81
CA PHE A 166 41.98 -36.15 18.37
C PHE A 166 40.48 -36.09 18.06
N ILE A 167 39.67 -36.89 18.75
CA ILE A 167 38.22 -36.92 18.56
C ILE A 167 37.58 -35.59 18.99
N THR A 168 38.01 -35.01 20.12
CA THR A 168 37.50 -33.72 20.59
C THR A 168 37.87 -32.59 19.63
N PHE A 169 39.10 -32.61 19.11
CA PHE A 169 39.56 -31.66 18.10
C PHE A 169 38.77 -31.82 16.79
N ALA A 170 38.55 -33.06 16.32
CA ALA A 170 37.74 -33.34 15.14
C ALA A 170 36.28 -32.87 15.30
N ASN A 171 35.65 -33.14 16.45
CA ASN A 171 34.30 -32.65 16.76
C ASN A 171 34.25 -31.11 16.74
N THR A 172 35.24 -30.45 17.33
CA THR A 172 35.33 -28.98 17.32
C THR A 172 35.49 -28.45 15.89
N MET A 173 36.32 -29.10 15.07
CA MET A 173 36.54 -28.72 13.67
C MET A 173 35.29 -28.94 12.82
N VAL A 174 34.56 -30.04 13.00
CA VAL A 174 33.28 -30.30 12.34
C VAL A 174 32.22 -29.30 12.80
N PHE A 175 32.13 -29.00 14.09
CA PHE A 175 31.22 -27.99 14.61
C PHE A 175 31.53 -26.61 14.02
N PHE A 176 32.81 -26.24 13.92
CA PHE A 176 33.25 -24.99 13.32
C PHE A 176 33.01 -24.94 11.81
N ALA A 177 33.24 -26.05 11.08
CA ALA A 177 32.95 -26.15 9.65
C ALA A 177 31.44 -26.07 9.38
N TYR A 178 30.64 -26.82 10.13
CA TYR A 178 29.18 -26.73 10.09
C TYR A 178 28.72 -25.32 10.40
N PHE A 179 29.29 -24.70 11.41
CA PHE A 179 29.02 -23.33 11.78
C PHE A 179 29.39 -22.37 10.66
N LEU A 180 30.55 -22.46 10.02
CA LEU A 180 30.91 -21.61 8.88
C LEU A 180 29.93 -21.78 7.70
N VAL A 181 29.50 -23.01 7.43
CA VAL A 181 28.53 -23.32 6.37
C VAL A 181 27.12 -22.84 6.73
N THR A 182 26.74 -22.90 8.01
CA THR A 182 25.37 -22.62 8.49
C THR A 182 25.20 -21.18 9.04
N ARG A 183 26.29 -20.47 9.37
CA ARG A 183 26.25 -19.16 10.08
C ARG A 183 25.77 -17.98 9.27
N GLN A 184 25.51 -18.13 7.98
CA GLN A 184 24.82 -17.07 7.25
C GLN A 184 23.31 -17.04 7.52
N ASP A 185 22.73 -18.12 8.08
CA ASP A 185 21.26 -18.28 8.17
C ASP A 185 20.69 -18.22 9.60
N TYR A 186 21.49 -17.98 10.65
CA TYR A 186 21.04 -18.17 12.05
C TYR A 186 20.51 -16.91 12.78
N THR A 187 20.51 -15.71 12.17
CA THR A 187 19.84 -14.53 12.75
C THR A 187 18.36 -14.52 12.38
N TYR A 188 17.62 -15.41 13.05
CA TYR A 188 16.26 -15.87 12.72
C TYR A 188 15.11 -14.90 13.10
N SER A 189 15.35 -13.60 13.29
CA SER A 189 14.25 -12.66 13.63
C SER A 189 14.30 -11.33 12.88
N ALA A 190 15.48 -10.74 12.70
CA ALA A 190 15.62 -9.49 11.94
C ALA A 190 16.02 -9.68 10.47
N VAL A 191 16.69 -10.79 10.13
CA VAL A 191 17.23 -11.05 8.78
C VAL A 191 16.33 -11.99 7.97
N SER A 192 15.33 -12.61 8.61
CA SER A 192 14.26 -13.35 7.95
C SER A 192 13.57 -12.53 6.86
N GLY A 193 13.61 -11.19 6.89
CA GLY A 193 13.16 -10.35 5.78
C GLY A 193 14.05 -10.39 4.52
N ARG A 194 15.39 -10.43 4.66
CA ARG A 194 16.34 -10.41 3.54
C ARG A 194 16.56 -11.77 2.90
N GLN A 195 16.68 -12.83 3.70
CA GLN A 195 16.74 -14.21 3.19
C GLN A 195 15.40 -14.68 2.66
N PHE A 196 14.28 -14.29 3.28
CA PHE A 196 12.98 -14.43 2.65
C PHE A 196 13.01 -13.73 1.30
N LEU A 197 13.38 -12.45 1.22
CA LEU A 197 13.42 -11.76 -0.07
C LEU A 197 14.26 -12.52 -1.10
N HIS A 198 15.44 -13.03 -0.75
CA HIS A 198 16.30 -13.78 -1.67
C HIS A 198 15.75 -15.16 -2.07
N PHE A 199 15.21 -15.93 -1.12
CA PHE A 199 14.59 -17.24 -1.36
C PHE A 199 13.26 -17.10 -2.10
N PHE A 200 12.53 -16.04 -1.78
CA PHE A 200 11.30 -15.61 -2.41
C PHE A 200 11.57 -15.12 -3.83
N TYR A 201 12.65 -14.37 -4.09
CA TYR A 201 13.10 -13.96 -5.43
C TYR A 201 13.57 -15.13 -6.28
N LYS A 202 14.31 -16.08 -5.69
CA LYS A 202 14.79 -17.30 -6.37
C LYS A 202 13.64 -18.25 -6.70
N LYS A 203 12.62 -18.34 -5.83
CA LYS A 203 11.42 -19.15 -6.04
C LYS A 203 10.42 -18.44 -6.98
N SER A 204 10.31 -17.12 -6.88
CA SER A 204 9.59 -16.23 -7.79
C SER A 204 10.07 -16.36 -9.22
N LYS A 205 11.39 -16.38 -9.44
CA LYS A 205 11.98 -16.62 -10.76
C LYS A 205 11.62 -17.97 -11.36
N ARG A 206 11.26 -18.95 -10.52
CA ARG A 206 10.87 -20.31 -10.95
C ARG A 206 9.36 -20.42 -11.21
N ASP A 207 8.54 -19.71 -10.44
CA ASP A 207 7.06 -19.77 -10.47
C ASP A 207 6.38 -18.50 -11.04
N HIS A 208 7.12 -17.56 -11.67
CA HIS A 208 6.60 -16.27 -12.15
C HIS A 208 5.88 -15.43 -11.07
N PHE A 209 6.36 -15.48 -9.83
CA PHE A 209 5.71 -14.76 -8.73
C PHE A 209 6.27 -13.33 -8.62
N ASP A 210 5.48 -12.28 -8.82
CA ASP A 210 6.03 -10.92 -8.86
C ASP A 210 6.32 -10.37 -7.44
N VAL A 211 7.60 -10.37 -7.05
CA VAL A 211 8.06 -9.87 -5.74
C VAL A 211 7.87 -8.36 -5.61
N GLU A 212 7.93 -7.63 -6.73
CA GLU A 212 7.63 -6.21 -6.71
C GLU A 212 6.15 -5.96 -6.39
N GLN A 213 5.24 -6.80 -6.90
CA GLN A 213 3.83 -6.70 -6.52
C GLN A 213 3.64 -6.93 -5.03
N TYR A 214 4.36 -7.88 -4.41
CA TYR A 214 4.23 -8.11 -2.98
C TYR A 214 4.68 -6.91 -2.14
N ASN A 215 5.85 -6.31 -2.48
CA ASN A 215 6.32 -5.13 -1.78
C ASN A 215 5.37 -3.94 -2.00
N LYS A 216 4.92 -3.71 -3.24
CA LYS A 216 3.92 -2.69 -3.55
C LYS A 216 2.63 -2.90 -2.77
N LEU A 217 2.14 -4.14 -2.69
CA LEU A 217 0.91 -4.48 -1.96
C LEU A 217 1.05 -4.25 -0.45
N LYS A 218 2.26 -4.50 0.10
CA LYS A 218 2.56 -4.27 1.50
C LYS A 218 2.69 -2.78 1.81
N ASP A 219 3.38 -2.04 0.96
CA ASP A 219 3.51 -0.58 1.07
C ASP A 219 2.13 0.09 0.95
N ASP A 220 1.31 -0.32 -0.02
CA ASP A 220 -0.07 0.14 -0.20
C ASP A 220 -0.95 -0.16 1.03
N LEU A 221 -0.71 -1.31 1.70
CA LEU A 221 -1.44 -1.73 2.88
C LEU A 221 -1.03 -0.90 4.10
N ASP A 222 0.26 -0.63 4.26
CA ASP A 222 0.77 0.22 5.33
C ASP A 222 0.33 1.69 5.12
N GLU A 223 0.35 2.19 3.88
CA GLU A 223 -0.18 3.51 3.53
C GLU A 223 -1.69 3.60 3.79
N ALA A 224 -2.47 2.59 3.40
CA ALA A 224 -3.91 2.56 3.66
C ALA A 224 -4.24 2.51 5.16
N LYS A 225 -3.47 1.74 5.95
CA LYS A 225 -3.59 1.71 7.42
C LYS A 225 -3.21 3.05 8.05
N GLU A 226 -2.14 3.68 7.59
CA GLU A 226 -1.76 5.02 8.07
C GLU A 226 -2.84 6.05 7.75
N ALA A 227 -3.38 6.03 6.53
CA ALA A 227 -4.46 6.92 6.12
C ALA A 227 -5.70 6.72 7.00
N LEU A 228 -6.06 5.46 7.31
CA LEU A 228 -7.16 5.15 8.23
C LEU A 228 -6.86 5.61 9.67
N LYS A 229 -5.63 5.40 10.16
CA LYS A 229 -5.21 5.85 11.49
C LYS A 229 -5.24 7.38 11.60
N ARG A 230 -4.76 8.10 10.59
CA ARG A 230 -4.85 9.56 10.51
C ARG A 230 -6.30 10.03 10.48
N LEU A 231 -7.16 9.39 9.68
CA LEU A 231 -8.58 9.70 9.63
C LEU A 231 -9.25 9.51 10.99
N ARG A 232 -8.96 8.39 11.68
CA ARG A 232 -9.45 8.07 13.02
C ARG A 232 -8.91 9.02 14.10
N HIS A 233 -7.67 9.47 13.97
CA HIS A 233 -7.10 10.46 14.88
C HIS A 233 -7.75 11.84 14.70
N ILE A 234 -8.00 12.27 13.46
CA ILE A 234 -8.73 13.50 13.17
C ILE A 234 -10.18 13.41 13.66
N LEU A 235 -10.80 12.22 13.56
CA LEU A 235 -12.12 11.92 14.15
C LEU A 235 -12.12 12.13 15.66
N TYR A 236 -11.14 11.54 16.36
CA TYR A 236 -11.03 11.63 17.82
C TYR A 236 -10.80 13.06 18.31
N PHE A 237 -9.95 13.84 17.63
CA PHE A 237 -9.67 15.24 18.00
C PHE A 237 -10.75 16.26 17.59
N ARG A 238 -11.64 15.92 16.65
CA ARG A 238 -12.72 16.82 16.20
C ARG A 238 -14.01 16.66 17.01
N LEU A 239 -14.14 15.62 17.83
CA LEU A 239 -15.15 15.56 18.88
C LEU A 239 -14.69 16.52 20.00
N PRO A 240 -15.40 17.64 20.24
CA PRO A 240 -15.24 18.33 21.51
C PRO A 240 -15.65 17.34 22.60
N VAL A 241 -14.87 17.32 23.67
CA VAL A 241 -15.17 16.61 24.91
C VAL A 241 -16.61 16.90 25.34
N GLU A 242 -17.48 15.91 25.14
CA GLU A 242 -18.81 15.84 25.75
C GLU A 242 -18.76 14.94 27.00
N GLU A 243 -17.64 15.01 27.73
CA GLU A 243 -17.43 14.36 29.03
C GLU A 243 -16.81 15.34 30.02
N LEU A 244 -17.47 16.48 30.28
CA LEU A 244 -17.25 17.27 31.51
C LEU A 244 -18.53 18.02 31.91
N ASN A 245 -19.67 17.33 31.97
CA ASN A 245 -20.78 17.81 32.79
C ASN A 245 -21.67 16.66 33.27
N ASP A 246 -21.11 15.80 34.12
CA ASP A 246 -21.94 15.02 35.04
C ASP A 246 -21.19 14.86 36.37
N LYS A 247 -21.22 15.94 37.14
CA LYS A 247 -21.03 15.98 38.58
C LYS A 247 -21.51 17.33 39.08
N SER A 248 -22.80 17.42 39.33
CA SER A 248 -23.34 18.31 40.35
C SER A 248 -24.36 17.57 41.20
#